data_AF-B1XWX9-F1
#
_entry.id   AF-B1XWX9-F1
#
_cell.length_a   1.000
_cell.length_b   1.000
_cell.length_c   1.000
_cell.angle_alpha   90.00
_cell.angle_beta   90.00
_cell.angle_gamma   90.00
#
_symmetry.space_group_name_H-M   'P 1'
#
loop_
_entity.id
_entity.type
_entity.pdbx_description
1 polymer ?
#
loop_
_entity_poly.entity_id
_entity_poly.type
_entity_poly.pdbx_seq_one_letter_code
_entity_poly.pdbx_strand_id
1 'polypeptide(L)'
;MGGHNRAKFKDDFCAVAAQPSCGCSINADYVAVCRPNWPDHAFVRKIKGNPNPPPKSFEAHHILCAASVGVMIVDAGGKGVGKLVGDTEWCINTRKNMIAMPLWGHTVKWYCNIPAVTLGAANRKAPPFKNLPQHDWDHTGNGGYQEEVDADLRDVVKDLKKAGHDTSTFDLAGELDALSSKFKSALKARGKRSGGTHAGWQAGRAAPNSQWYAPFSMAASVTAKGYPKLNFTQETMNKLKWLAKQLK
;
A
#
# COMPACT_ATOMS: atom_id res chain seq x y z
N MET A 1 -6.66 11.47 -31.48
CA MET A 1 -7.08 10.16 -30.93
C MET A 1 -5.84 9.43 -30.45
N GLY A 2 -5.43 9.69 -29.20
CA GLY A 2 -4.20 9.13 -28.64
C GLY A 2 -4.47 7.71 -28.17
N GLY A 3 -3.94 6.72 -28.90
CA GLY A 3 -4.05 5.31 -28.54
C GLY A 3 -3.47 5.04 -27.15
N HIS A 4 -4.16 4.18 -26.41
CA HIS A 4 -3.75 3.63 -25.12
C HIS A 4 -2.44 2.84 -25.30
N ASN A 5 -1.30 3.51 -25.20
CA ASN A 5 -0.01 2.84 -25.31
C ASN A 5 0.40 2.23 -23.97
N ARG A 6 0.07 0.93 -23.90
CA ARG A 6 0.68 -0.18 -23.17
C ARG A 6 0.61 -0.16 -21.63
N ALA A 7 -0.45 -0.78 -21.13
CA ALA A 7 -0.23 -1.95 -20.27
C ALA A 7 0.29 -3.12 -21.13
N LYS A 8 0.80 -4.19 -20.52
CA LYS A 8 1.62 -5.20 -21.22
C LYS A 8 0.89 -5.83 -22.42
N PHE A 9 -0.44 -5.76 -22.46
CA PHE A 9 -1.29 -6.14 -23.59
C PHE A 9 -2.25 -5.01 -24.01
N LYS A 10 -2.70 -5.07 -25.26
CA LYS A 10 -3.78 -4.23 -25.80
C LYS A 10 -5.05 -4.62 -25.03
N ASP A 11 -5.79 -3.64 -24.49
CA ASP A 11 -7.02 -3.80 -23.70
C ASP A 11 -6.84 -4.06 -22.18
N ASP A 12 -5.67 -3.75 -21.62
CA ASP A 12 -5.38 -3.89 -20.17
C ASP A 12 -5.57 -2.57 -19.39
N PHE A 13 -6.02 -2.66 -18.13
CA PHE A 13 -5.91 -1.56 -17.16
C PHE A 13 -4.46 -1.06 -17.05
N CYS A 14 -4.27 0.26 -16.93
CA CYS A 14 -2.95 0.87 -16.74
C CYS A 14 -2.35 0.47 -15.38
N ALA A 15 -1.67 -0.68 -15.30
CA ALA A 15 -1.07 -1.18 -14.07
C ALA A 15 0.33 -0.58 -13.77
N VAL A 16 0.84 0.33 -14.60
CA VAL A 16 2.19 0.89 -14.46
C VAL A 16 2.18 2.14 -13.57
N ALA A 17 2.83 2.04 -12.42
CA ALA A 17 2.90 3.08 -11.38
C ALA A 17 3.72 4.35 -11.74
N ALA A 18 4.01 4.65 -13.02
CA ALA A 18 5.15 5.53 -13.31
C ALA A 18 5.11 6.38 -14.60
N GLN A 19 4.04 6.39 -15.40
CA GLN A 19 4.00 7.30 -16.55
C GLN A 19 3.20 8.57 -16.21
N PRO A 20 3.80 9.77 -16.29
CA PRO A 20 3.10 11.04 -16.16
C PRO A 20 1.98 11.23 -17.20
N SER A 21 1.90 10.36 -18.21
CA SER A 21 1.04 10.49 -19.39
C SER A 21 0.28 9.20 -19.70
N CYS A 22 -0.50 8.69 -18.74
CA CYS A 22 -1.73 7.99 -19.12
C CYS A 22 -2.49 8.97 -20.05
N GLY A 23 -2.87 8.59 -21.27
CA GLY A 23 -3.65 9.49 -22.16
C GLY A 23 -5.02 9.88 -21.57
N CYS A 24 -5.37 9.25 -20.46
CA CYS A 24 -6.34 9.63 -19.45
C CYS A 24 -6.06 11.10 -19.06
N SER A 25 -7.06 11.97 -19.11
CA SER A 25 -6.98 13.42 -18.81
C SER A 25 -6.54 13.77 -17.37
N ILE A 26 -5.93 12.84 -16.65
CA ILE A 26 -5.61 12.83 -15.24
C ILE A 26 -4.09 12.71 -15.10
N ASN A 27 -3.38 13.80 -15.46
CA ASN A 27 -1.92 13.98 -15.28
C ASN A 27 -1.51 14.21 -13.82
N ALA A 28 -2.45 14.21 -12.89
CA ALA A 28 -2.16 14.15 -11.47
C ALA A 28 -2.63 12.79 -11.02
N ASP A 29 -1.83 12.01 -10.27
CA ASP A 29 -2.34 11.34 -9.06
C ASP A 29 -1.33 10.37 -8.45
N TYR A 30 -0.42 9.72 -9.19
CA TYR A 30 0.62 8.92 -8.53
C TYR A 30 1.56 9.80 -7.71
N VAL A 31 2.14 10.85 -8.31
CA VAL A 31 3.09 11.75 -7.64
C VAL A 31 2.40 12.64 -6.60
N ALA A 32 1.16 13.09 -6.86
CA ALA A 32 0.42 13.94 -5.93
C ALA A 32 -0.08 13.17 -4.69
N VAL A 33 -0.53 11.91 -4.87
CA VAL A 33 -0.86 11.03 -3.74
C VAL A 33 0.43 10.54 -3.06
N CYS A 34 1.50 10.26 -3.80
CA CYS A 34 2.85 10.02 -3.27
C CYS A 34 3.58 11.31 -2.86
N ARG A 35 2.90 12.40 -2.51
CA ARG A 35 3.55 13.54 -1.83
C ARG A 35 2.61 14.10 -0.78
N PRO A 36 2.18 13.30 0.23
CA PRO A 36 1.59 13.89 1.41
C PRO A 36 2.58 14.92 1.99
N ASN A 37 2.05 15.97 2.60
CA ASN A 37 2.85 16.95 3.34
C ASN A 37 3.33 16.33 4.67
N TRP A 38 4.11 15.26 4.58
CA TRP A 38 4.75 14.57 5.69
C TRP A 38 6.24 14.88 5.64
N PRO A 39 6.90 15.06 6.78
CA PRO A 39 8.35 15.20 6.81
C PRO A 39 9.01 13.98 6.17
N ASP A 40 10.11 14.20 5.45
CA ASP A 40 10.87 13.16 4.76
C ASP A 40 11.51 12.19 5.77
N HIS A 41 10.72 11.25 6.27
CA HIS A 41 11.17 10.12 7.08
C HIS A 41 11.75 9.01 6.22
N ALA A 42 12.33 9.37 5.08
CA ALA A 42 12.82 8.43 4.10
C ALA A 42 14.01 7.63 4.68
N PHE A 43 14.11 6.34 4.35
CA PHE A 43 15.21 5.49 4.78
C PHE A 43 16.02 5.02 3.59
N VAL A 44 17.35 4.90 3.75
CA VAL A 44 18.23 4.47 2.65
C VAL A 44 17.89 3.01 2.31
N ARG A 45 17.42 2.76 1.08
CA ARG A 45 17.14 1.41 0.57
C ARG A 45 18.38 0.87 -0.10
N LYS A 46 19.06 -0.16 0.42
CA LYS A 46 20.12 -0.79 -0.40
C LYS A 46 19.51 -1.51 -1.62
N ILE A 47 19.89 -1.07 -2.82
CA ILE A 47 19.62 -1.76 -4.09
C ILE A 47 20.96 -2.36 -4.53
N LYS A 48 21.00 -3.67 -4.80
CA LYS A 48 22.22 -4.35 -5.26
C LYS A 48 22.78 -3.61 -6.49
N GLY A 49 24.03 -3.15 -6.44
CA GLY A 49 24.68 -2.41 -7.52
C GLY A 49 24.49 -0.88 -7.52
N ASN A 50 23.75 -0.30 -6.57
CA ASN A 50 23.65 1.16 -6.43
C ASN A 50 24.26 1.63 -5.09
N PRO A 51 25.40 2.35 -5.10
CA PRO A 51 26.06 2.83 -3.88
C PRO A 51 25.32 3.98 -3.19
N ASN A 52 24.49 4.74 -3.92
CA ASN A 52 23.71 5.87 -3.41
C ASN A 52 22.23 5.70 -3.79
N PRO A 53 21.55 4.70 -3.24
CA PRO A 53 20.17 4.49 -3.58
C PRO A 53 19.30 5.61 -3.01
N PRO A 54 18.30 6.10 -3.76
CA PRO A 54 17.43 7.16 -3.28
C PRO A 54 16.70 6.68 -2.01
N PRO A 55 16.50 7.57 -1.04
CA PRO A 55 15.84 7.19 0.19
C PRO A 55 14.37 6.87 -0.11
N LYS A 56 13.86 5.78 0.49
CA LYS A 56 12.49 5.31 0.27
C LYS A 56 11.54 6.14 1.13
N SER A 57 10.67 6.91 0.49
CA SER A 57 9.59 7.67 1.12
C SER A 57 8.39 6.77 1.46
N PHE A 58 7.28 7.36 1.88
CA PHE A 58 5.96 6.73 1.87
C PHE A 58 5.62 6.23 0.44
N GLU A 59 4.65 5.34 0.33
CA GLU A 59 4.20 4.78 -0.96
C GLU A 59 2.73 5.12 -1.21
N ALA A 60 2.37 5.43 -2.46
CA ALA A 60 0.96 5.32 -2.85
C ALA A 60 0.62 3.84 -2.91
N HIS A 61 -0.42 3.49 -2.17
CA HIS A 61 -1.04 2.18 -2.23
C HIS A 61 -2.26 2.27 -3.13
N HIS A 62 -2.32 1.42 -4.16
CA HIS A 62 -3.53 1.20 -4.94
C HIS A 62 -4.54 0.45 -4.08
N ILE A 63 -5.71 1.04 -3.87
CA ILE A 63 -6.72 0.49 -2.96
C ILE A 63 -7.16 -0.90 -3.42
N LEU A 64 -7.48 -1.04 -4.71
CA LEU A 64 -7.53 -2.36 -5.33
C LEU A 64 -6.11 -2.64 -5.83
N CYS A 65 -5.45 -3.65 -5.28
CA CYS A 65 -4.06 -3.97 -5.63
C CYS A 65 -3.92 -4.11 -7.16
N ALA A 66 -2.95 -3.42 -7.78
CA ALA A 66 -2.78 -3.44 -9.23
C ALA A 66 -2.55 -4.85 -9.78
N ALA A 67 -1.82 -5.69 -9.04
CA ALA A 67 -1.64 -7.10 -9.38
C ALA A 67 -2.97 -7.87 -9.33
N SER A 68 -3.80 -7.64 -8.31
CA SER A 68 -5.11 -8.28 -8.15
C SER A 68 -6.08 -7.90 -9.26
N VAL A 69 -6.13 -6.63 -9.65
CA VAL A 69 -6.96 -6.18 -10.78
C VAL A 69 -6.50 -6.83 -12.09
N GLY A 70 -5.18 -6.89 -12.33
CA GLY A 70 -4.63 -7.59 -13.50
C GLY A 70 -5.02 -9.07 -13.51
N VAL A 71 -4.73 -9.81 -12.44
CA VAL A 71 -5.00 -11.25 -12.39
C VAL A 71 -6.49 -11.57 -12.40
N MET A 72 -7.29 -10.89 -11.59
CA MET A 72 -8.70 -11.26 -11.43
C MET A 72 -9.56 -10.74 -12.58
N ILE A 73 -9.46 -9.46 -12.92
CA ILE A 73 -10.32 -8.89 -13.97
C ILE A 73 -9.80 -9.25 -15.36
N VAL A 74 -8.51 -9.03 -15.63
CA VAL A 74 -7.95 -9.23 -16.97
C VAL A 74 -7.77 -10.72 -17.28
N ASP A 75 -7.02 -11.45 -16.43
CA ASP A 75 -6.69 -12.85 -16.74
C ASP A 75 -7.87 -13.80 -16.47
N ALA A 76 -8.52 -13.70 -15.30
CA ALA A 76 -9.57 -14.64 -14.90
C ALA A 76 -10.96 -14.32 -15.50
N GLY A 77 -11.16 -13.12 -16.06
CA GLY A 77 -12.40 -12.69 -16.70
C GLY A 77 -12.81 -13.55 -17.91
N GLY A 78 -11.84 -13.97 -18.73
CA GLY A 78 -12.08 -14.83 -19.90
C GLY A 78 -12.46 -14.07 -21.18
N LYS A 79 -12.95 -14.80 -22.19
CA LYS A 79 -13.25 -14.27 -23.53
C LYS A 79 -14.38 -13.21 -23.46
N GLY A 80 -14.11 -12.00 -23.94
CA GLY A 80 -15.05 -10.87 -23.97
C GLY A 80 -14.76 -9.79 -22.93
N VAL A 81 -14.04 -10.12 -21.86
CA VAL A 81 -13.71 -9.16 -20.79
C VAL A 81 -12.71 -8.11 -21.25
N GLY A 82 -11.77 -8.45 -22.13
CA GLY A 82 -10.84 -7.47 -22.70
C GLY A 82 -11.54 -6.29 -23.37
N LYS A 83 -12.63 -6.55 -24.13
CA LYS A 83 -13.42 -5.47 -24.75
C LYS A 83 -14.10 -4.60 -23.68
N LEU A 84 -14.74 -5.22 -22.69
CA LEU A 84 -15.38 -4.49 -21.59
C LEU A 84 -14.36 -3.65 -20.81
N VAL A 85 -13.17 -4.20 -20.50
CA VAL A 85 -12.08 -3.48 -19.83
C VAL A 85 -11.60 -2.30 -20.69
N GLY A 86 -11.47 -2.49 -22.01
CA GLY A 86 -11.13 -1.43 -22.95
C GLY A 86 -12.19 -0.31 -23.04
N ASP A 87 -13.46 -0.68 -22.92
CA ASP A 87 -14.60 0.26 -22.96
C ASP A 87 -14.89 0.90 -21.58
N THR A 88 -14.30 0.38 -20.49
CA THR A 88 -14.53 0.86 -19.13
C THR A 88 -13.64 2.08 -18.82
N GLU A 89 -14.26 3.24 -18.58
CA GLU A 89 -13.57 4.46 -18.14
C GLU A 89 -13.18 4.44 -16.65
N TRP A 90 -12.48 3.40 -16.21
CA TRP A 90 -11.96 3.29 -14.85
C TRP A 90 -10.44 3.20 -14.84
N CYS A 91 -9.80 4.00 -13.96
CA CYS A 91 -8.35 4.05 -13.88
C CYS A 91 -7.87 3.86 -12.43
N ILE A 92 -7.08 2.80 -12.23
CA ILE A 92 -6.49 2.43 -10.95
C ILE A 92 -5.51 3.49 -10.42
N ASN A 93 -4.87 4.26 -11.31
CA ASN A 93 -3.90 5.29 -10.97
C ASN A 93 -4.53 6.65 -10.62
N THR A 94 -5.86 6.73 -10.51
CA THR A 94 -6.53 7.95 -10.05
C THR A 94 -6.48 8.06 -8.53
N ARG A 95 -6.51 9.28 -7.99
CA ARG A 95 -6.40 9.58 -6.55
C ARG A 95 -7.57 9.06 -5.75
N LYS A 96 -8.75 8.90 -6.38
CA LYS A 96 -9.87 8.21 -5.75
C LYS A 96 -9.50 6.75 -5.42
N ASN A 97 -8.72 6.10 -6.29
CA ASN A 97 -8.31 4.69 -6.23
C ASN A 97 -6.95 4.46 -5.57
N MET A 98 -6.37 5.49 -4.96
CA MET A 98 -5.12 5.40 -4.21
C MET A 98 -5.22 6.04 -2.82
N ILE A 99 -4.29 5.67 -1.96
CA ILE A 99 -4.05 6.27 -0.65
C ILE A 99 -2.55 6.30 -0.34
N ALA A 100 -2.06 7.42 0.19
CA ALA A 100 -0.69 7.51 0.68
C ALA A 100 -0.55 6.72 1.99
N MET A 101 0.41 5.81 2.06
CA MET A 101 0.62 4.98 3.24
C MET A 101 2.09 4.98 3.69
N PRO A 102 2.36 5.10 4.99
CA PRO A 102 3.71 4.92 5.52
C PRO A 102 4.13 3.44 5.38
N LEU A 103 5.43 3.21 5.28
CA LEU A 103 6.02 1.89 5.55
C LEU A 103 6.36 1.75 7.02
N TRP A 104 6.40 0.53 7.55
CA TRP A 104 6.75 0.24 8.94
C TRP A 104 8.07 0.90 9.37
N GLY A 105 9.06 0.92 8.48
CA GLY A 105 10.33 1.61 8.71
C GLY A 105 10.19 3.10 9.06
N HIS A 106 9.18 3.80 8.54
CA HIS A 106 8.89 5.20 8.90
C HIS A 106 8.40 5.31 10.33
N THR A 107 7.52 4.40 10.76
CA THR A 107 7.05 4.34 12.16
C THR A 107 8.23 4.10 13.10
N VAL A 108 9.08 3.10 12.80
CA VAL A 108 10.27 2.80 13.61
C VAL A 108 11.23 4.00 13.64
N LYS A 109 11.51 4.64 12.50
CA LYS A 109 12.35 5.86 12.44
C LYS A 109 11.74 7.05 13.18
N TRP A 110 10.41 7.18 13.18
CA TRP A 110 9.70 8.25 13.88
C TRP A 110 9.75 8.06 15.39
N TYR A 111 9.69 6.84 15.92
CA TYR A 111 9.59 6.66 17.37
C TYR A 111 10.86 6.15 18.04
N CYS A 112 11.70 5.39 17.36
CA CYS A 112 12.96 4.89 17.92
C CYS A 112 14.10 5.88 17.74
N ASN A 113 15.00 5.93 18.72
CA ASN A 113 16.24 6.71 18.65
C ASN A 113 17.29 5.93 17.84
N ILE A 114 17.28 6.12 16.51
CA ILE A 114 18.29 5.54 15.61
C ILE A 114 19.42 6.57 15.44
N PRO A 115 20.70 6.26 15.72
CA PRO A 115 21.82 7.23 15.83
C PRO A 115 22.16 8.13 14.62
N ALA A 116 21.37 8.11 13.56
CA ALA A 116 21.36 9.16 12.52
C ALA A 116 20.34 10.28 12.82
N VAL A 117 19.60 10.16 13.92
CA VAL A 117 18.67 11.14 14.46
C VAL A 117 18.96 11.21 15.96
N THR A 118 19.68 12.23 16.39
CA THR A 118 19.96 12.52 17.80
C THR A 118 18.67 12.95 18.49
N LEU A 119 17.78 12.01 18.83
CA LEU A 119 16.55 12.33 19.55
C LEU A 119 16.18 11.17 20.45
N GLY A 120 16.79 11.13 21.63
CA GLY A 120 16.14 10.51 22.77
C GLY A 120 14.81 11.23 23.03
N ALA A 121 13.71 10.50 23.18
CA ALA A 121 12.57 10.97 23.97
C ALA A 121 11.49 9.88 24.01
N ALA A 122 11.16 9.50 25.23
CA ALA A 122 10.03 8.65 25.57
C ALA A 122 8.65 9.32 25.34
N ASN A 123 8.51 10.30 24.43
CA ASN A 123 7.28 11.08 24.19
C ASN A 123 7.29 11.84 22.84
N ARG A 124 7.52 11.17 21.70
CA ARG A 124 7.32 11.83 20.38
C ARG A 124 5.83 12.11 20.16
N LYS A 125 5.50 13.31 19.66
CA LYS A 125 4.15 13.65 19.18
C LYS A 125 3.68 12.63 18.14
N ALA A 126 2.37 12.45 18.01
CA ALA A 126 1.80 11.61 16.97
C ALA A 126 2.27 12.07 15.57
N PRO A 127 2.70 11.17 14.69
CA PRO A 127 3.15 11.51 13.34
C PRO A 127 1.98 12.03 12.51
N PRO A 128 2.25 12.76 11.41
CA PRO A 128 1.21 13.23 10.51
C PRO A 128 0.50 12.09 9.75
N PHE A 129 1.12 10.90 9.71
CA PHE A 129 0.51 9.65 9.21
C PHE A 129 -0.18 8.81 10.30
N LYS A 130 -0.48 9.39 11.47
CA LYS A 130 -1.23 8.68 12.51
C LYS A 130 -2.57 8.20 11.97
N ASN A 131 -3.03 7.06 12.50
CA ASN A 131 -4.28 6.41 12.12
C ASN A 131 -4.33 5.89 10.68
N LEU A 132 -3.18 5.63 10.08
CA LEU A 132 -3.03 4.89 8.82
C LEU A 132 -2.27 3.58 9.07
N PRO A 133 -2.72 2.45 8.50
CA PRO A 133 -1.94 1.23 8.47
C PRO A 133 -0.61 1.43 7.74
N GLN A 134 0.28 0.44 7.82
CA GLN A 134 1.57 0.45 7.13
C GLN A 134 1.48 -0.38 5.86
N HIS A 135 1.97 0.14 4.74
CA HIS A 135 1.84 -0.48 3.43
C HIS A 135 2.46 -1.88 3.34
N ASP A 136 3.47 -2.18 4.16
CA ASP A 136 4.19 -3.46 4.21
C ASP A 136 3.71 -4.38 5.35
N TRP A 137 2.62 -4.04 6.04
CA TRP A 137 2.08 -4.83 7.14
C TRP A 137 0.78 -5.54 6.76
N ASP A 138 0.86 -6.87 6.65
CA ASP A 138 -0.23 -7.75 6.22
C ASP A 138 -0.82 -7.35 4.86
N HIS A 139 0.01 -6.78 3.97
CA HIS A 139 -0.40 -6.46 2.60
C HIS A 139 -0.58 -7.73 1.77
N THR A 140 0.35 -8.67 1.87
CA THR A 140 0.35 -9.96 1.16
C THR A 140 0.49 -11.13 2.14
N GLY A 141 0.21 -12.34 1.66
CA GLY A 141 0.28 -13.58 2.45
C GLY A 141 -1.10 -14.09 2.90
N ASN A 142 -1.11 -15.26 3.54
CA ASN A 142 -2.34 -15.90 4.01
C ASN A 142 -3.08 -15.02 5.04
N GLY A 143 -4.33 -14.68 4.74
CA GLY A 143 -5.15 -13.74 5.51
C GLY A 143 -4.77 -12.27 5.33
N GLY A 144 -3.94 -11.94 4.33
CA GLY A 144 -3.49 -10.58 4.04
C GLY A 144 -4.54 -9.76 3.28
N TYR A 145 -4.31 -8.45 3.22
CA TYR A 145 -5.17 -7.48 2.54
C TYR A 145 -5.42 -7.84 1.07
N GLN A 146 -4.38 -8.29 0.35
CA GLN A 146 -4.49 -8.71 -1.04
C GLN A 146 -5.50 -9.85 -1.22
N GLU A 147 -5.59 -10.81 -0.28
CA GLU A 147 -6.54 -11.93 -0.40
C GLU A 147 -7.99 -11.47 -0.24
N GLU A 148 -8.25 -10.46 0.60
CA GLU A 148 -9.57 -9.85 0.73
C GLU A 148 -9.98 -9.15 -0.57
N VAL A 149 -9.06 -8.37 -1.16
CA VAL A 149 -9.27 -7.69 -2.45
C VAL A 149 -9.50 -8.72 -3.55
N ASP A 150 -8.69 -9.77 -3.61
CA ASP A 150 -8.83 -10.88 -4.56
C ASP A 150 -10.19 -11.57 -4.43
N ALA A 151 -10.67 -11.80 -3.20
CA ALA A 151 -11.96 -12.45 -2.97
C ALA A 151 -13.13 -11.60 -3.52
N ASP A 152 -13.17 -10.31 -3.20
CA ASP A 152 -14.21 -9.40 -3.70
C ASP A 152 -14.13 -9.24 -5.23
N LEU A 153 -12.92 -9.13 -5.80
CA LEU A 153 -12.74 -9.06 -7.26
C LEU A 153 -13.19 -10.35 -7.96
N ARG A 154 -13.02 -11.52 -7.34
CA ARG A 154 -13.55 -12.78 -7.89
C ARG A 154 -15.07 -12.76 -7.98
N ASP A 155 -15.75 -12.11 -7.04
CA ASP A 155 -17.21 -12.01 -7.09
C ASP A 155 -17.67 -11.09 -8.23
N VAL A 156 -16.97 -9.97 -8.46
CA VAL A 156 -17.18 -9.12 -9.66
C VAL A 156 -17.00 -9.95 -10.94
N VAL A 157 -15.96 -10.78 -11.02
CA VAL A 157 -15.73 -11.66 -12.18
C VAL A 157 -16.83 -12.71 -12.36
N LYS A 158 -17.37 -13.26 -11.26
CA LYS A 158 -18.50 -14.20 -11.34
C LYS A 158 -19.74 -13.51 -11.89
N ASP A 159 -20.03 -12.30 -11.43
CA ASP A 159 -21.21 -11.56 -11.87
C ASP A 159 -21.07 -11.09 -13.31
N LEU A 160 -19.87 -10.66 -13.70
CA LEU A 160 -19.51 -10.40 -15.09
C LEU A 160 -19.75 -11.64 -15.98
N LYS A 161 -19.32 -12.83 -15.54
CA LYS A 161 -19.55 -14.08 -16.29
C LYS A 161 -21.03 -14.45 -16.38
N LYS A 162 -21.84 -14.15 -15.36
CA LYS A 162 -23.30 -14.36 -15.39
C LYS A 162 -24.01 -13.43 -16.37
N ALA A 163 -23.53 -12.19 -16.50
CA ALA A 163 -24.05 -11.24 -17.50
C ALA A 163 -23.81 -11.72 -18.95
N GLY A 164 -22.90 -12.68 -19.16
CA GLY A 164 -22.70 -13.35 -20.44
C GLY A 164 -22.03 -12.46 -21.49
N HIS A 165 -22.42 -12.62 -22.75
CA HIS A 165 -21.87 -11.84 -23.87
C HIS A 165 -22.47 -10.44 -24.01
N ASP A 166 -23.56 -10.14 -23.29
CA ASP A 166 -24.16 -8.81 -23.25
C ASP A 166 -23.55 -7.96 -22.14
N THR A 167 -22.24 -7.73 -22.26
CA THR A 167 -21.48 -6.89 -21.33
C THR A 167 -21.88 -5.42 -21.39
N SER A 168 -22.80 -5.04 -22.29
CA SER A 168 -23.28 -3.66 -22.42
C SER A 168 -24.11 -3.18 -21.22
N THR A 169 -24.59 -4.13 -20.41
CA THR A 169 -25.41 -3.87 -19.22
C THR A 169 -24.65 -3.99 -17.89
N PHE A 170 -23.41 -4.50 -17.91
CA PHE A 170 -22.62 -4.68 -16.70
C PHE A 170 -21.75 -3.45 -16.42
N ASP A 171 -22.05 -2.74 -15.33
CA ASP A 171 -21.31 -1.56 -14.91
C ASP A 171 -20.01 -1.93 -14.16
N LEU A 172 -19.00 -2.37 -14.92
CA LEU A 172 -17.68 -2.72 -14.36
C LEU A 172 -17.02 -1.53 -13.64
N ALA A 173 -17.20 -0.29 -14.15
CA ALA A 173 -16.65 0.90 -13.50
C ALA A 173 -17.28 1.13 -12.12
N GLY A 174 -18.60 1.02 -12.03
CA GLY A 174 -19.36 1.14 -10.78
C GLY A 174 -18.96 0.10 -9.75
N GLU A 175 -18.81 -1.16 -10.16
CA GLU A 175 -18.36 -2.25 -9.26
C GLU A 175 -16.95 -1.99 -8.72
N LEU A 176 -16.01 -1.60 -9.57
CA LEU A 176 -14.63 -1.30 -9.15
C LEU A 176 -14.56 -0.05 -8.26
N ASP A 177 -15.37 0.98 -8.52
CA ASP A 177 -15.46 2.16 -7.66
C ASP A 177 -16.10 1.85 -6.29
N ALA A 178 -17.12 0.97 -6.27
CA ALA A 178 -17.75 0.50 -5.04
C ALA A 178 -16.75 -0.28 -4.17
N LEU A 179 -16.01 -1.23 -4.76
CA LEU A 179 -14.97 -1.98 -4.06
C LEU A 179 -13.84 -1.06 -3.57
N SER A 180 -13.37 -0.15 -4.42
CA SER A 180 -12.36 0.84 -4.03
C SER A 180 -12.84 1.67 -2.83
N SER A 181 -14.09 2.12 -2.83
CA SER A 181 -14.68 2.87 -1.71
C SER A 181 -14.79 2.04 -0.43
N LYS A 182 -15.21 0.77 -0.55
CA LYS A 182 -15.28 -0.21 0.56
C LYS A 182 -13.91 -0.39 1.21
N PHE A 183 -12.89 -0.72 0.43
CA PHE A 183 -11.55 -0.98 0.94
C PHE A 183 -10.85 0.28 1.46
N LYS A 184 -11.06 1.45 0.84
CA LYS A 184 -10.56 2.73 1.37
C LYS A 184 -11.11 3.02 2.76
N SER A 185 -12.41 2.75 2.95
CA SER A 185 -13.09 2.92 4.24
C SER A 185 -12.57 1.92 5.26
N ALA A 186 -12.38 0.66 4.84
CA ALA A 186 -11.77 -0.38 5.67
C ALA A 186 -10.36 0.03 6.13
N LEU A 187 -9.45 0.42 5.24
CA LEU A 187 -8.09 0.86 5.60
C LEU A 187 -8.09 2.00 6.61
N LYS A 188 -8.94 3.01 6.42
CA LYS A 188 -9.10 4.13 7.37
C LYS A 188 -9.62 3.68 8.74
N ALA A 189 -10.57 2.74 8.77
CA ALA A 189 -11.08 2.19 10.02
C ALA A 189 -10.02 1.34 10.74
N ARG A 190 -9.28 0.53 9.98
CA ARG A 190 -8.20 -0.33 10.49
C ARG A 190 -7.08 0.49 11.13
N GLY A 191 -6.67 1.58 10.50
CA GLY A 191 -5.70 2.52 11.07
C GLY A 191 -6.13 3.13 12.42
N LYS A 192 -7.43 3.15 12.73
CA LYS A 192 -8.00 3.65 13.99
C LYS A 192 -8.25 2.57 15.05
N ARG A 193 -7.99 1.30 14.76
CA ARG A 193 -8.12 0.20 15.74
C ARG A 193 -7.35 0.51 17.02
N SER A 194 -7.89 0.11 18.16
CA SER A 194 -7.23 0.26 19.46
C SER A 194 -6.78 1.71 19.75
N GLY A 195 -7.59 2.71 19.36
CA GLY A 195 -7.27 4.13 19.50
C GLY A 195 -6.33 4.70 18.43
N GLY A 196 -5.89 3.86 17.49
CA GLY A 196 -5.11 4.20 16.31
C GLY A 196 -3.60 4.00 16.46
N THR A 197 -2.85 4.17 15.37
CA THR A 197 -1.42 3.76 15.33
C THR A 197 -0.53 4.45 16.36
N HIS A 198 -0.81 5.70 16.72
CA HIS A 198 -0.03 6.35 17.80
C HIS A 198 -0.31 5.72 19.17
N ALA A 199 -1.59 5.51 19.51
CA ALA A 199 -1.98 4.86 20.76
C ALA A 199 -1.46 3.42 20.80
N GLY A 200 -1.57 2.69 19.69
CA GLY A 200 -0.97 1.38 19.50
C GLY A 200 0.53 1.40 19.83
N TRP A 201 1.31 2.31 19.24
CA TRP A 201 2.73 2.43 19.57
C TRP A 201 3.01 2.60 21.07
N GLN A 202 2.28 3.50 21.74
CA GLN A 202 2.45 3.74 23.18
C GLN A 202 2.04 2.53 24.03
N ALA A 203 0.96 1.85 23.65
CA ALA A 203 0.55 0.61 24.30
C ALA A 203 1.61 -0.49 24.15
N GLY A 204 2.20 -0.64 22.97
CA GLY A 204 3.28 -1.59 22.72
C GLY A 204 4.55 -1.28 23.51
N ARG A 205 4.82 0.01 23.76
CA ARG A 205 5.93 0.42 24.63
C ARG A 205 5.73 -0.06 26.07
N ALA A 206 4.53 0.12 26.60
CA ALA A 206 4.18 -0.26 27.97
C ALA A 206 4.03 -1.79 28.11
N ALA A 207 3.45 -2.44 27.10
CA ALA A 207 3.18 -3.87 27.06
C ALA A 207 3.53 -4.44 25.66
N PRO A 208 4.79 -4.83 25.42
CA PRO A 208 5.27 -5.33 24.12
C PRO A 208 4.53 -6.55 23.57
N ASN A 209 3.94 -7.35 24.46
CA ASN A 209 3.20 -8.57 24.13
C ASN A 209 1.70 -8.34 23.92
N SER A 210 1.23 -7.08 23.99
CA SER A 210 -0.17 -6.72 23.73
C SER A 210 -0.50 -6.67 22.24
N GLN A 211 -1.78 -6.47 21.89
CA GLN A 211 -2.23 -6.25 20.51
C GLN A 211 -1.98 -4.82 19.99
N TRP A 212 -0.90 -4.19 20.45
CA TRP A 212 -0.50 -2.84 20.05
C TRP A 212 -0.36 -2.67 18.53
N TYR A 213 -0.09 -3.77 17.83
CA TYR A 213 0.15 -3.84 16.40
C TYR A 213 -1.14 -3.77 15.55
N ALA A 214 -2.32 -3.97 16.14
CA ALA A 214 -3.61 -4.02 15.44
C ALA A 214 -3.87 -2.88 14.43
N PRO A 215 -3.61 -1.60 14.76
CA PRO A 215 -3.85 -0.50 13.81
C PRO A 215 -2.81 -0.37 12.70
N PHE A 216 -1.67 -1.05 12.79
CA PHE A 216 -0.62 -0.98 11.77
C PHE A 216 -0.90 -1.92 10.59
N SER A 217 -1.71 -2.95 10.80
CA SER A 217 -2.05 -3.94 9.77
C SER A 217 -3.08 -3.42 8.78
N MET A 218 -2.85 -3.73 7.50
CA MET A 218 -3.80 -3.48 6.44
C MET A 218 -4.96 -4.47 6.45
N ALA A 219 -4.77 -5.68 6.97
CA ALA A 219 -5.70 -6.78 6.87
C ALA A 219 -6.78 -6.77 7.98
N ALA A 220 -7.88 -7.48 7.71
CA ALA A 220 -8.93 -7.79 8.67
C ALA A 220 -8.36 -8.66 9.81
N SER A 221 -7.69 -9.75 9.44
CA SER A 221 -6.94 -10.61 10.35
C SER A 221 -5.54 -10.05 10.55
N VAL A 222 -5.14 -9.81 11.80
CA VAL A 222 -3.89 -9.12 12.08
C VAL A 222 -2.79 -10.08 12.51
N THR A 223 -1.64 -10.01 11.85
CA THR A 223 -0.44 -10.74 12.27
C THR A 223 0.30 -9.98 13.36
N ALA A 224 0.57 -10.66 14.47
CA ALA A 224 1.47 -10.15 15.51
C ALA A 224 2.89 -10.03 14.96
N LYS A 225 3.55 -8.89 15.22
CA LYS A 225 5.00 -8.75 15.05
C LYS A 225 5.63 -8.30 16.37
N GLY A 226 6.89 -8.65 16.57
CA GLY A 226 7.62 -8.24 17.78
C GLY A 226 7.74 -6.73 17.89
N TYR A 227 7.58 -6.19 19.10
CA TYR A 227 7.81 -4.76 19.36
C TYR A 227 9.28 -4.41 19.13
N PRO A 228 9.59 -3.33 18.39
CA PRO A 228 10.97 -2.98 18.07
C PRO A 228 11.75 -2.58 19.33
N LYS A 229 13.03 -2.94 19.39
CA LYS A 229 13.93 -2.45 20.44
C LYS A 229 14.05 -0.91 20.31
N LEU A 230 13.75 -0.20 21.39
CA LEU A 230 13.77 1.28 21.42
C LEU A 230 15.18 1.86 21.51
N ASN A 231 16.08 1.15 22.19
CA ASN A 231 17.48 1.52 22.40
C ASN A 231 18.37 0.44 21.78
N PHE A 232 18.88 0.71 20.58
CA PHE A 232 19.90 -0.15 19.99
C PHE A 232 21.21 0.08 20.76
N THR A 233 21.74 -0.96 21.42
CA THR A 233 23.04 -0.87 22.09
C THR A 233 24.13 -0.50 21.09
N GLN A 234 25.23 0.11 21.54
CA GLN A 234 26.37 0.41 20.66
C GLN A 234 26.87 -0.85 19.93
N GLU A 235 26.81 -2.00 20.59
CA GLU A 235 27.11 -3.31 20.00
C GLU A 235 26.10 -3.72 18.91
N THR A 236 24.79 -3.55 19.16
CA THR A 236 23.76 -3.80 18.13
C THR A 236 23.94 -2.85 16.94
N MET A 237 24.27 -1.59 17.21
CA MET A 237 24.60 -0.60 16.17
C MET A 237 25.86 -0.99 15.40
N ASN A 238 26.90 -1.47 16.08
CA ASN A 238 28.12 -1.96 15.45
C ASN A 238 27.86 -3.23 14.63
N LYS A 239 26.98 -4.14 15.10
CA LYS A 239 26.54 -5.32 14.36
C LYS A 239 25.69 -4.96 13.15
N LEU A 240 24.78 -4.00 13.26
CA LEU A 240 24.03 -3.46 12.12
C LEU A 240 24.96 -2.78 11.10
N LYS A 241 25.94 -1.99 11.58
CA LYS A 241 26.98 -1.38 10.72
C LYS A 241 27.87 -2.43 10.07
N TRP A 242 28.24 -3.49 10.79
CA TRP A 242 29.07 -4.59 10.31
C TRP A 242 28.30 -5.43 9.29
N LEU A 243 27.06 -5.86 9.58
CA LEU A 243 26.17 -6.52 8.63
C LEU A 243 25.97 -5.65 7.38
N ALA A 244 25.78 -4.34 7.54
CA ALA A 244 25.71 -3.41 6.43
C ALA A 244 27.03 -3.30 5.63
N LYS A 245 28.19 -3.61 6.22
CA LYS A 245 29.48 -3.68 5.53
C LYS A 245 29.72 -5.03 4.84
N GLN A 246 29.26 -6.14 5.44
CA GLN A 246 29.39 -7.50 4.90
C GLN A 246 28.45 -7.77 3.71
N LEU A 247 27.39 -6.97 3.58
CA LEU A 247 26.44 -7.00 2.45
C LEU A 247 26.85 -6.02 1.32
N LYS A 248 28.14 -5.68 1.23
CA LYS A 248 28.77 -5.02 0.07
C LYS A 248 29.34 -6.07 -0.86
#